data_AF-M7SUK2-F1
#
_entry.id   AF-M7SUK2-F1
#
_cell.length_a   1.000
_cell.length_b   1.000
_cell.length_c   1.000
_cell.angle_alpha   90.00
_cell.angle_beta   90.00
_cell.angle_gamma   90.00
#
_symmetry.space_group_name_H-M   'P 1'
#
loop_
_entity.id
_entity.type
_entity.pdbx_description
1 polymer ?
#
loop_
_entity_poly.entity_id
_entity_poly.type
_entity_poly.pdbx_seq_one_letter_code
_entity_poly.pdbx_strand_id
1 'polypeptide(L)'
;MLKNIGPVDISKRLFKRLRESENARTGKLRVWDYGYDWRLSPHLLSQKLNEFIEKLPSNQGAGVPEERGALVIAHSLGGLITRHAVNQRPELYSGVVFAGTPQRCINILGPMRNGDAVLFNEKVLTAQVHFSLRTSFVFLPEDGYCFINKNTGEEFPIDFFDPAQWAKYALSPCMGLSLPAFNARSVGALGSLRELSGRIPTPLRSRGNSTASDTRPAQPSPTLQNTLAEAARRVEIANDRTLAPQMGGQTGSGPTITQQQSPTSSSSLDAATRRRNMEYLTRTLADTKRFRAEAAHRPEHTSANAYPPLAVIYGKDVPTVAAAHVACREAIACADVYDNLVFQSGDGVVLAREAQLPPGYDVVRGGRVNTDRGHITILGDLEAVGRALRAVVRGREKGIGLGLGGVGGEGKEGVLTSASGESFPSFSLSSPSLSSPTQF
;
A
#
# COMPACT_ATOMS: atom_id res chain seq x y z
N MET A 1 -16.48 -6.34 1.42
CA MET A 1 -15.20 -5.93 0.82
C MET A 1 -15.44 -5.52 -0.63
N LEU A 2 -14.63 -4.60 -1.16
CA LEU A 2 -14.68 -4.24 -2.58
C LEU A 2 -14.23 -5.43 -3.45
N LYS A 3 -15.02 -5.76 -4.47
CA LYS A 3 -14.78 -6.95 -5.31
C LYS A 3 -14.03 -6.63 -6.60
N ASN A 4 -14.36 -5.51 -7.22
CA ASN A 4 -13.75 -5.02 -8.45
C ASN A 4 -13.96 -3.51 -8.59
N ILE A 5 -13.11 -2.85 -9.37
CA ILE A 5 -13.31 -1.47 -9.85
C ILE A 5 -13.28 -1.53 -11.38
N GLY A 6 -14.44 -1.30 -12.01
CA GLY A 6 -14.58 -1.52 -13.45
C GLY A 6 -14.13 -2.96 -13.83
N PRO A 7 -13.20 -3.12 -14.78
CA PRO A 7 -12.67 -4.43 -15.19
C PRO A 7 -11.61 -5.00 -14.24
N VAL A 8 -11.08 -4.22 -13.30
CA VAL A 8 -9.97 -4.62 -12.42
C VAL A 8 -10.50 -5.48 -11.27
N ASP A 9 -10.02 -6.72 -11.19
CA ASP A 9 -10.34 -7.65 -10.09
C ASP A 9 -9.59 -7.27 -8.82
N ILE A 10 -10.32 -7.19 -7.71
CA ILE A 10 -9.74 -6.96 -6.38
C ILE A 10 -9.83 -8.23 -5.56
N SER A 11 -11.02 -8.81 -5.48
CA SER A 11 -11.27 -10.04 -4.73
C SER A 11 -12.37 -10.91 -5.34
N LYS A 12 -12.95 -10.52 -6.50
CA LYS A 12 -14.07 -11.23 -7.12
C LYS A 12 -13.66 -12.65 -7.51
N ARG A 13 -12.47 -12.85 -8.10
CA ARG A 13 -11.97 -14.19 -8.43
C ARG A 13 -11.78 -15.06 -7.19
N LEU A 14 -11.24 -14.50 -6.11
CA LEU A 14 -11.07 -15.21 -4.84
C LEU A 14 -12.41 -15.67 -4.25
N PHE A 15 -13.37 -14.74 -4.12
CA PHE A 15 -14.70 -15.07 -3.60
C PHE A 15 -15.40 -16.14 -4.44
N LYS A 16 -15.30 -16.04 -5.78
CA LYS A 16 -15.84 -17.04 -6.68
C LYS A 16 -15.21 -18.42 -6.41
N ARG A 17 -13.87 -18.49 -6.38
CA ARG A 17 -13.14 -19.74 -6.16
C ARG A 17 -13.45 -20.39 -4.82
N LEU A 18 -13.55 -19.62 -3.74
CA LEU A 18 -13.87 -20.12 -2.41
C LEU A 18 -15.29 -20.68 -2.33
N ARG A 19 -16.28 -19.97 -2.87
CA ARG A 19 -17.70 -20.37 -2.84
C ARG A 19 -18.00 -21.54 -3.76
N GLU A 20 -17.27 -21.67 -4.86
CA GLU A 20 -17.42 -22.79 -5.80
C GLU A 20 -16.63 -24.04 -5.39
N SER A 21 -15.81 -23.97 -4.33
CA SER A 21 -15.05 -25.11 -3.84
C SER A 21 -15.95 -26.22 -3.31
N GLU A 22 -15.47 -27.47 -3.39
CA GLU A 22 -16.19 -28.63 -2.86
C GLU A 22 -16.51 -28.46 -1.37
N ASN A 23 -15.55 -27.99 -0.57
CA ASN A 23 -15.75 -27.72 0.86
C ASN A 23 -16.89 -26.74 1.12
N ALA A 24 -17.08 -25.72 0.28
CA ALA A 24 -18.21 -24.80 0.41
C ALA A 24 -19.53 -25.47 0.02
N ARG A 25 -19.54 -26.25 -1.07
CA ARG A 25 -20.73 -26.99 -1.55
C ARG A 25 -21.20 -28.05 -0.55
N THR A 26 -20.28 -28.71 0.16
CA THR A 26 -20.59 -29.70 1.19
C THR A 26 -20.79 -29.09 2.58
N GLY A 27 -20.82 -27.75 2.70
CA GLY A 27 -21.06 -27.04 3.97
C GLY A 27 -19.89 -27.03 4.98
N LYS A 28 -18.72 -27.56 4.60
CA LYS A 28 -17.50 -27.57 5.45
C LYS A 28 -16.82 -26.21 5.53
N LEU A 29 -16.94 -25.39 4.48
CA LEU A 29 -16.40 -24.03 4.42
C LEU A 29 -17.54 -23.01 4.34
N ARG A 30 -17.54 -22.04 5.24
CA ARG A 30 -18.43 -20.88 5.21
C ARG A 30 -17.62 -19.62 4.91
N VAL A 31 -17.97 -18.93 3.82
CA VAL A 31 -17.25 -17.74 3.34
C VAL A 31 -18.02 -16.48 3.73
N TRP A 32 -17.46 -15.68 4.61
CA TRP A 32 -18.04 -14.42 5.07
C TRP A 32 -17.35 -13.23 4.39
N ASP A 33 -18.14 -12.26 3.95
CA ASP A 33 -17.64 -11.01 3.37
C ASP A 33 -17.84 -9.87 4.38
N TYR A 34 -16.74 -9.36 4.94
CA TYR A 34 -16.76 -8.22 5.85
C TYR A 34 -16.30 -6.95 5.12
N GLY A 35 -17.27 -6.16 4.64
CA GLY A 35 -17.05 -4.79 4.21
C GLY A 35 -17.30 -3.81 5.35
N TYR A 36 -16.48 -2.78 5.47
CA TYR A 36 -16.61 -1.75 6.50
C TYR A 36 -16.42 -0.35 5.92
N ASP A 37 -16.92 0.65 6.63
CA ASP A 37 -16.70 2.06 6.31
C ASP A 37 -15.28 2.46 6.69
N TRP A 38 -14.36 2.34 5.75
CA TRP A 38 -12.94 2.60 5.92
C TRP A 38 -12.63 4.07 6.26
N ARG A 39 -13.59 4.99 6.26
CA ARG A 39 -13.37 6.41 6.62
C ARG A 39 -13.31 6.65 8.14
N LEU A 40 -13.79 5.68 8.93
CA LEU A 40 -13.96 5.79 10.38
C LEU A 40 -12.64 5.62 11.15
N SER A 41 -12.69 5.79 12.49
CA SER A 41 -11.51 5.61 13.35
C SER A 41 -10.98 4.16 13.27
N PRO A 42 -9.65 3.94 13.13
CA PRO A 42 -9.06 2.60 13.14
C PRO A 42 -9.42 1.77 14.38
N HIS A 43 -9.47 2.39 15.57
CA HIS A 43 -9.88 1.71 16.81
C HIS A 43 -11.33 1.20 16.71
N LEU A 44 -12.26 2.04 16.22
CA LEU A 44 -13.66 1.65 16.05
C LEU A 44 -13.80 0.52 15.04
N LEU A 45 -13.02 0.56 13.95
CA LEU A 45 -13.02 -0.50 12.94
C LEU A 45 -12.49 -1.82 13.50
N SER A 46 -11.46 -1.77 14.34
CA SER A 46 -10.93 -2.96 15.01
C SER A 46 -11.93 -3.55 16.00
N GLN A 47 -12.61 -2.71 16.81
CA GLN A 47 -13.66 -3.16 17.71
C GLN A 47 -14.81 -3.82 16.93
N LYS A 48 -15.31 -3.18 15.89
CA LYS A 48 -16.39 -3.71 15.04
C LYS A 48 -16.00 -5.02 14.33
N LEU A 49 -14.72 -5.19 13.99
CA LEU A 49 -14.22 -6.44 13.43
C LEU A 49 -14.29 -7.57 14.46
N ASN A 50 -13.84 -7.33 15.70
CA ASN A 50 -13.94 -8.32 16.77
C ASN A 50 -15.41 -8.65 17.08
N GLU A 51 -16.30 -7.66 17.18
CA GLU A 51 -17.74 -7.87 17.39
C GLU A 51 -18.38 -8.71 16.28
N PHE A 52 -17.93 -8.54 15.04
CA PHE A 52 -18.39 -9.34 13.91
C PHE A 52 -17.87 -10.78 13.99
N ILE A 53 -16.56 -10.95 14.21
CA ILE A 53 -15.91 -12.26 14.26
C ILE A 53 -16.43 -13.09 15.43
N GLU A 54 -16.64 -12.46 16.60
CA GLU A 54 -17.17 -13.12 17.79
C GLU A 54 -18.52 -13.79 17.50
N LYS A 55 -19.39 -13.15 16.70
CA LYS A 55 -20.72 -13.67 16.32
C LYS A 55 -20.67 -14.81 15.30
N LEU A 56 -19.52 -15.13 14.71
CA LEU A 56 -19.42 -16.20 13.72
C LEU A 56 -19.58 -17.58 14.38
N PRO A 57 -20.16 -18.58 13.69
CA PRO A 57 -20.37 -19.91 14.26
C PRO A 57 -19.11 -20.58 14.82
N SER A 58 -17.93 -20.30 14.24
CA SER A 58 -16.62 -20.78 14.72
C SER A 58 -16.23 -20.26 16.11
N ASN A 59 -16.93 -19.24 16.63
CA ASN A 59 -16.68 -18.59 17.91
C ASN A 59 -17.85 -18.70 18.89
N GLN A 60 -18.96 -19.32 18.49
CA GLN A 60 -20.18 -19.45 19.31
C GLN A 60 -20.37 -20.85 19.90
N GLY A 61 -19.58 -21.85 19.48
CA GLY A 61 -19.78 -23.26 19.87
C GLY A 61 -18.84 -23.77 20.98
N ALA A 62 -19.26 -24.85 21.64
CA ALA A 62 -18.44 -25.66 22.55
C ALA A 62 -17.56 -26.69 21.81
N GLY A 63 -17.15 -26.37 20.58
CA GLY A 63 -16.29 -27.23 19.77
C GLY A 63 -14.89 -27.39 20.38
N VAL A 64 -14.12 -28.36 19.87
CA VAL A 64 -12.74 -28.56 20.28
C VAL A 64 -11.91 -27.28 20.03
N PRO A 65 -10.95 -26.92 20.91
CA PRO A 65 -10.17 -25.70 20.78
C PRO A 65 -9.51 -25.51 19.40
N GLU A 66 -9.14 -26.61 18.74
CA GLU A 66 -8.54 -26.63 17.40
C GLU A 66 -9.45 -26.06 16.31
N GLU A 67 -10.76 -26.29 16.43
CA GLU A 67 -11.77 -25.87 15.46
C GLU A 67 -12.34 -24.47 15.75
N ARG A 68 -11.95 -23.87 16.89
CA ARG A 68 -12.36 -22.52 17.28
C ARG A 68 -11.56 -21.45 16.55
N GLY A 69 -12.21 -20.33 16.29
CA GLY A 69 -11.60 -19.15 15.67
C GLY A 69 -11.89 -19.04 14.16
N ALA A 70 -12.00 -17.82 13.68
CA ALA A 70 -12.16 -17.53 12.26
C ALA A 70 -10.80 -17.43 11.55
N LEU A 71 -10.68 -18.01 10.36
CA LEU A 71 -9.54 -17.75 9.48
C LEU A 71 -9.83 -16.47 8.69
N VAL A 72 -8.93 -15.49 8.78
CA VAL A 72 -9.12 -14.16 8.18
C VAL A 72 -8.11 -13.92 7.06
N ILE A 73 -8.61 -13.48 5.90
CA ILE A 73 -7.77 -12.93 4.82
C ILE A 73 -7.98 -11.42 4.82
N ALA A 74 -6.92 -10.67 5.10
CA ALA A 74 -6.95 -9.22 5.20
C ALA A 74 -6.06 -8.59 4.12
N HIS A 75 -6.54 -7.51 3.50
CA HIS A 75 -5.84 -6.82 2.41
C HIS A 75 -5.57 -5.37 2.76
N SER A 76 -4.37 -4.88 2.46
CA SER A 76 -3.99 -3.47 2.60
C SER A 76 -4.32 -2.94 4.01
N LEU A 77 -5.06 -1.81 4.12
CA LEU A 77 -5.59 -1.25 5.37
C LEU A 77 -6.26 -2.29 6.28
N GLY A 78 -7.00 -3.24 5.70
CA GLY A 78 -7.70 -4.27 6.44
C GLY A 78 -6.76 -5.09 7.33
N GLY A 79 -5.53 -5.30 6.88
CA GLY A 79 -4.52 -6.00 7.69
C GLY A 79 -4.07 -5.21 8.92
N LEU A 80 -3.98 -3.88 8.84
CA LEU A 80 -3.68 -3.05 10.01
C LEU A 80 -4.80 -3.12 11.04
N ILE A 81 -6.05 -3.06 10.59
CA ILE A 81 -7.23 -3.22 11.44
C ILE A 81 -7.26 -4.62 12.08
N THR A 82 -7.01 -5.66 11.29
CA THR A 82 -6.96 -7.05 11.78
C THR A 82 -5.84 -7.26 12.79
N ARG A 83 -4.62 -6.72 12.55
CA ARG A 83 -3.50 -6.88 13.50
C ARG A 83 -3.82 -6.28 14.86
N HIS A 84 -4.38 -5.07 14.88
CA HIS A 84 -4.86 -4.47 16.13
C HIS A 84 -5.95 -5.33 16.78
N ALA A 85 -6.93 -5.82 16.00
CA ALA A 85 -8.03 -6.63 16.52
C ALA A 85 -7.55 -7.95 17.15
N VAL A 86 -6.58 -8.61 16.53
CA VAL A 86 -5.92 -9.82 17.03
C VAL A 86 -5.19 -9.55 18.35
N ASN A 87 -4.53 -8.40 18.51
CA ASN A 87 -3.90 -8.05 19.79
C ASN A 87 -4.88 -7.92 20.96
N GLN A 88 -6.13 -7.56 20.68
CA GLN A 88 -7.16 -7.39 21.70
C GLN A 88 -7.85 -8.72 22.04
N ARG A 89 -8.10 -9.57 21.04
CA ARG A 89 -8.87 -10.82 21.18
C ARG A 89 -8.28 -11.94 20.30
N PRO A 90 -7.06 -12.42 20.56
CA PRO A 90 -6.37 -13.36 19.68
C PRO A 90 -7.11 -14.71 19.55
N GLU A 91 -7.86 -15.10 20.59
CA GLU A 91 -8.62 -16.36 20.65
C GLU A 91 -9.79 -16.44 19.66
N LEU A 92 -10.20 -15.31 19.07
CA LEU A 92 -11.26 -15.26 18.06
C LEU A 92 -10.79 -15.71 16.66
N TYR A 93 -9.48 -15.94 16.49
CA TYR A 93 -8.85 -16.16 15.19
C TYR A 93 -8.17 -17.53 15.16
N SER A 94 -8.42 -18.31 14.11
CA SER A 94 -7.71 -19.58 13.88
C SER A 94 -6.50 -19.42 12.96
N GLY A 95 -6.38 -18.25 12.31
CA GLY A 95 -5.31 -17.95 11.37
C GLY A 95 -5.52 -16.63 10.65
N VAL A 96 -4.44 -15.96 10.24
CA VAL A 96 -4.53 -14.70 9.50
C VAL A 96 -3.58 -14.67 8.30
N VAL A 97 -4.09 -14.29 7.14
CA VAL A 97 -3.31 -14.01 5.93
C VAL A 97 -3.35 -12.50 5.67
N PHE A 98 -2.20 -11.84 5.71
CA PHE A 98 -2.03 -10.43 5.38
C PHE A 98 -1.56 -10.29 3.93
N ALA A 99 -2.33 -9.61 3.08
CA ALA A 99 -1.98 -9.38 1.69
C ALA A 99 -1.69 -7.90 1.46
N GLY A 100 -0.43 -7.58 1.13
CA GLY A 100 0.01 -6.20 0.87
C GLY A 100 -0.26 -5.26 2.05
N THR A 101 -0.22 -5.75 3.29
CA THR A 101 -0.53 -4.92 4.46
C THR A 101 0.67 -4.05 4.82
N PRO A 102 0.58 -2.71 4.74
CA PRO A 102 1.71 -1.83 4.99
C PRO A 102 2.00 -1.64 6.49
N GLN A 103 3.28 -1.65 6.87
CA GLN A 103 3.76 -1.05 8.13
C GLN A 103 3.84 0.48 8.03
N ARG A 104 4.33 0.98 6.88
CA ARG A 104 4.20 2.37 6.44
C ARG A 104 3.90 2.41 4.95
N CYS A 105 3.21 3.46 4.51
CA CYS A 105 2.89 3.68 3.11
C CYS A 105 2.87 5.19 2.84
N ILE A 106 4.02 5.72 2.43
CA ILE A 106 4.18 7.17 2.22
C ILE A 106 3.34 7.68 1.05
N ASN A 107 2.88 6.80 0.14
CA ASN A 107 2.03 7.17 -1.00
C ASN A 107 0.81 8.01 -0.61
N ILE A 108 0.30 7.88 0.62
CA ILE A 108 -0.85 8.65 1.10
C ILE A 108 -0.58 10.17 1.17
N LEU A 109 0.68 10.59 1.26
CA LEU A 109 1.05 12.01 1.36
C LEU A 109 0.75 12.79 0.07
N GLY A 110 0.75 12.12 -1.08
CA GLY A 110 0.32 12.72 -2.35
C GLY A 110 -1.16 13.08 -2.30
N PRO A 111 -2.07 12.12 -2.08
CA PRO A 111 -3.50 12.39 -1.95
C PRO A 111 -3.88 13.37 -0.85
N MET A 112 -3.16 13.36 0.29
CA MET A 112 -3.39 14.32 1.37
C MET A 112 -3.06 15.77 0.97
N ARG A 113 -2.13 15.97 0.02
CA ARG A 113 -1.70 17.28 -0.46
C ARG A 113 -2.43 17.72 -1.72
N ASN A 114 -2.54 16.82 -2.70
CA ASN A 114 -2.97 17.14 -4.06
C ASN A 114 -4.36 16.57 -4.39
N GLY A 115 -4.91 15.70 -3.54
CA GLY A 115 -6.03 14.85 -3.89
C GLY A 115 -5.60 13.69 -4.78
N ASP A 116 -6.56 12.85 -5.13
CA ASP A 116 -6.37 11.70 -5.99
C ASP A 116 -7.51 11.59 -7.00
N ALA A 117 -7.23 10.97 -8.13
CA ALA A 117 -8.23 10.72 -9.17
C ALA A 117 -8.62 9.24 -9.12
N VAL A 118 -9.93 8.97 -9.04
CA VAL A 118 -10.44 7.60 -9.19
C VAL A 118 -10.97 7.45 -10.60
N LEU A 119 -10.27 6.66 -11.43
CA LEU A 119 -10.57 6.51 -12.85
C LEU A 119 -10.57 7.88 -13.55
N PHE A 120 -11.74 8.36 -13.98
CA PHE A 120 -11.92 9.65 -14.67
C PHE A 120 -12.44 10.76 -13.75
N ASN A 121 -12.51 10.52 -12.43
CA ASN A 121 -13.10 11.46 -11.48
C ASN A 121 -12.06 12.00 -10.49
N GLU A 122 -11.69 13.26 -10.68
CA GLU A 122 -10.75 14.02 -9.84
C GLU A 122 -11.45 14.77 -8.69
N LYS A 123 -12.79 14.76 -8.65
CA LYS A 123 -13.59 15.57 -7.72
C LYS A 123 -14.04 14.81 -6.47
N VAL A 124 -13.93 13.48 -6.47
CA VAL A 124 -14.43 12.64 -5.36
C VAL A 124 -13.41 12.47 -4.24
N LEU A 125 -12.13 12.32 -4.57
CA LEU A 125 -11.04 12.13 -3.60
C LEU A 125 -10.14 13.37 -3.53
N THR A 126 -10.72 14.54 -3.27
CA THR A 126 -9.92 15.75 -3.08
C THR A 126 -9.02 15.65 -1.84
N ALA A 127 -8.01 16.52 -1.75
CA ALA A 127 -7.16 16.60 -0.57
C ALA A 127 -7.95 16.80 0.74
N GLN A 128 -9.01 17.61 0.70
CA GLN A 128 -9.89 17.84 1.85
C GLN A 128 -10.66 16.58 2.24
N VAL A 129 -11.08 15.77 1.26
CA VAL A 129 -11.70 14.48 1.52
C VAL A 129 -10.68 13.57 2.20
N HIS A 130 -9.49 13.38 1.64
CA HIS A 130 -8.43 12.55 2.25
C HIS A 130 -8.07 12.97 3.67
N PHE A 131 -7.96 14.28 3.91
CA PHE A 131 -7.70 14.86 5.23
C PHE A 131 -8.79 14.51 6.25
N SER A 132 -10.03 14.34 5.82
CA SER A 132 -11.15 13.98 6.70
C SER A 132 -11.23 12.49 7.07
N LEU A 133 -10.52 11.62 6.34
CA LEU A 133 -10.58 10.16 6.54
C LEU A 133 -9.57 9.77 7.61
N ARG A 134 -10.05 9.27 8.75
CA ARG A 134 -9.21 8.98 9.91
C ARG A 134 -8.19 7.87 9.64
N THR A 135 -8.52 6.93 8.75
CA THR A 135 -7.61 5.84 8.37
C THR A 135 -6.46 6.29 7.49
N SER A 136 -6.55 7.42 6.76
CA SER A 136 -5.43 7.90 5.94
C SER A 136 -4.16 8.10 6.78
N PHE A 137 -4.32 8.54 8.03
CA PHE A 137 -3.21 8.85 8.92
C PHE A 137 -2.47 7.60 9.43
N VAL A 138 -3.05 6.38 9.35
CA VAL A 138 -2.39 5.17 9.87
C VAL A 138 -1.13 4.80 9.08
N PHE A 139 -1.03 5.25 7.83
CA PHE A 139 0.06 4.92 6.92
C PHE A 139 1.31 5.78 7.10
N LEU A 140 1.20 6.86 7.89
CA LEU A 140 2.28 7.82 8.09
C LEU A 140 3.50 7.15 8.71
N PRO A 141 4.72 7.50 8.29
CA PRO A 141 5.94 6.93 8.86
C PRO A 141 6.20 7.51 10.26
N GLU A 142 6.36 6.63 11.26
CA GLU A 142 6.67 7.03 12.65
C GLU A 142 8.11 7.54 12.82
N ASP A 143 9.03 7.11 11.96
CA ASP A 143 10.41 7.58 11.91
C ASP A 143 10.57 8.91 11.15
N GLY A 144 9.48 9.42 10.56
CA GLY A 144 9.49 10.65 9.78
C GLY A 144 10.18 10.55 8.42
N TYR A 145 10.59 9.36 8.00
CA TYR A 145 11.30 9.15 6.73
C TYR A 145 10.39 9.37 5.53
N CYS A 146 10.76 10.31 4.65
CA CYS A 146 10.06 10.56 3.39
C CYS A 146 10.90 11.39 2.42
N PHE A 147 11.58 12.43 2.91
CA PHE A 147 12.29 13.40 2.08
C PHE A 147 13.79 13.22 2.18
N ILE A 148 14.47 13.24 1.03
CA ILE A 148 15.92 13.08 0.95
C ILE A 148 16.52 14.11 0.01
N ASN A 149 17.68 14.67 0.37
CA ASN A 149 18.40 15.60 -0.48
C ASN A 149 18.84 14.89 -1.77
N LYS A 150 18.50 15.47 -2.92
CA LYS A 150 18.84 14.91 -4.23
C LYS A 150 20.35 14.73 -4.46
N ASN A 151 21.16 15.64 -3.93
CA ASN A 151 22.59 15.70 -4.24
C ASN A 151 23.44 15.05 -3.14
N THR A 152 23.08 15.25 -1.87
CA THR A 152 23.88 14.77 -0.72
C THR A 152 23.41 13.42 -0.18
N GLY A 153 22.16 13.02 -0.49
CA GLY A 153 21.53 11.85 0.13
C GLY A 153 21.11 12.07 1.60
N GLU A 154 21.29 13.27 2.13
CA GLU A 154 20.88 13.62 3.50
C GLU A 154 19.37 13.47 3.68
N GLU A 155 18.96 12.80 4.75
CA GLU A 155 17.55 12.62 5.09
C GLU A 155 16.99 13.86 5.79
N PHE A 156 15.78 14.26 5.41
CA PHE A 156 15.03 15.32 6.07
C PHE A 156 13.82 14.75 6.80
N PRO A 157 14.00 14.10 7.96
CA PRO A 157 12.88 13.55 8.71
C PRO A 157 11.92 14.67 9.16
N ILE A 158 10.63 14.33 9.17
CA ILE A 158 9.54 15.18 9.63
C ILE A 158 8.67 14.36 10.59
N ASP A 159 8.38 14.91 11.77
CA ASP A 159 7.38 14.29 12.64
C ASP A 159 5.97 14.48 12.06
N PHE A 160 5.48 13.47 11.34
CA PHE A 160 4.13 13.48 10.77
C PHE A 160 3.02 13.39 11.84
N PHE A 161 3.37 13.11 13.09
CA PHE A 161 2.45 13.09 14.23
C PHE A 161 2.45 14.41 15.02
N ASP A 162 3.25 15.40 14.61
CA ASP A 162 3.18 16.79 15.09
C ASP A 162 2.32 17.66 14.14
N PRO A 163 1.13 18.12 14.56
CA PRO A 163 0.26 18.99 13.77
C PRO A 163 0.93 20.30 13.30
N ALA A 164 1.94 20.80 14.04
CA ALA A 164 2.67 22.00 13.64
C ALA A 164 3.51 21.77 12.39
N GLN A 165 4.08 20.57 12.20
CA GLN A 165 4.84 20.25 10.97
C GLN A 165 3.94 20.27 9.73
N TRP A 166 2.68 19.84 9.86
CA TRP A 166 1.71 19.88 8.75
C TRP A 166 1.42 21.29 8.28
N ALA A 167 1.33 22.24 9.21
CA ALA A 167 1.19 23.66 8.91
C ALA A 167 2.49 24.25 8.35
N LYS A 168 3.64 23.87 8.90
CA LYS A 168 4.96 24.36 8.47
C LYS A 168 5.30 23.97 7.04
N TYR A 169 5.05 22.71 6.67
CA TYR A 169 5.44 22.16 5.38
C TYR A 169 4.28 22.04 4.37
N ALA A 170 3.13 22.66 4.68
CA ALA A 170 1.94 22.64 3.82
C ALA A 170 1.59 21.23 3.31
N LEU A 171 1.63 20.22 4.21
CA LEU A 171 1.41 18.81 3.86
C LEU A 171 -0.03 18.54 3.37
N SER A 172 -0.95 19.46 3.65
CA SER A 172 -2.32 19.44 3.12
C SER A 172 -2.84 20.88 2.97
N PRO A 173 -3.62 21.18 1.92
CA PRO A 173 -4.31 22.46 1.75
C PRO A 173 -5.31 22.74 2.88
N CYS A 174 -5.64 21.78 3.73
CA CYS A 174 -6.40 22.01 4.97
C CYS A 174 -5.60 22.76 6.06
N MET A 175 -4.26 22.73 5.99
CA MET A 175 -3.36 23.32 7.00
C MET A 175 -2.60 24.54 6.50
N GLY A 176 -2.46 24.67 5.18
CA GLY A 176 -1.83 25.80 4.49
C GLY A 176 -1.69 25.50 3.00
N LEU A 177 -1.71 26.54 2.15
CA LEU A 177 -1.41 26.38 0.73
C LEU A 177 0.08 26.09 0.55
N SER A 178 0.41 25.24 -0.42
CA SER A 178 1.79 25.02 -0.82
C SER A 178 2.39 26.31 -1.37
N LEU A 179 3.68 26.49 -1.13
CA LEU A 179 4.45 27.56 -1.77
C LEU A 179 4.59 27.26 -3.27
N PRO A 180 4.86 28.28 -4.10
CA PRO A 180 5.23 28.08 -5.50
C PRO A 180 6.38 27.07 -5.65
N ALA A 181 6.49 26.46 -6.83
CA ALA A 181 7.55 25.49 -7.13
C ALA A 181 8.93 26.08 -6.80
N PHE A 182 9.77 25.30 -6.10
CA PHE A 182 11.08 25.76 -5.65
C PHE A 182 12.00 26.04 -6.83
N ASN A 183 11.95 25.17 -7.85
CA ASN A 183 12.65 25.36 -9.10
C ASN A 183 11.67 25.80 -10.19
N ALA A 184 11.12 27.01 -10.08
CA ALA A 184 10.42 27.62 -11.19
C ALA A 184 11.41 27.78 -12.35
N ARG A 185 11.42 26.84 -13.30
CA ARG A 185 12.10 27.07 -14.58
C ARG A 185 11.55 28.40 -15.11
N SER A 186 12.45 29.34 -15.36
CA SER A 186 12.16 30.56 -16.11
C SER A 186 11.56 30.15 -17.46
N VAL A 187 10.23 30.06 -17.52
CA VAL A 187 9.52 30.01 -18.79
C VAL A 187 9.53 31.44 -19.30
N GLY A 188 10.63 31.81 -19.95
CA GLY A 188 10.74 33.07 -20.65
C GLY A 188 9.55 33.24 -21.60
N ALA A 189 9.05 34.46 -21.70
CA ALA A 189 7.83 34.88 -22.40
C ALA A 189 7.71 34.50 -23.90
N LEU A 190 8.64 33.71 -24.45
CA LEU A 190 8.66 33.23 -25.83
C LEU A 190 8.12 31.80 -26.03
N GLY A 191 7.88 31.04 -24.96
CA GLY A 191 7.30 29.68 -25.05
C GLY A 191 5.83 29.66 -25.48
N SER A 192 5.08 30.73 -25.18
CA SER A 192 3.62 30.80 -25.35
C SER A 192 3.14 30.91 -26.81
N LEU A 193 4.03 31.25 -27.76
CA LEU A 193 3.66 31.36 -29.18
C LEU A 193 3.84 30.05 -29.95
N ARG A 194 4.57 29.07 -29.42
CA ARG A 194 4.82 27.79 -30.11
C ARG A 194 3.70 26.78 -29.91
N GLU A 195 2.87 26.95 -28.88
CA GLU A 195 1.68 26.10 -28.63
C GLU A 195 0.46 26.48 -29.51
N LEU A 196 0.45 27.67 -30.13
CA LEU A 196 -0.63 28.10 -31.03
C LEU A 196 -0.49 27.55 -32.47
N SER A 197 0.69 27.04 -32.86
CA SER A 197 0.92 26.50 -34.22
C SER A 197 0.50 25.03 -34.40
N GLY A 198 0.04 24.35 -33.34
CA GLY A 198 -0.34 22.93 -33.38
C GLY A 198 -1.81 22.65 -33.73
N ARG A 199 -2.64 23.67 -33.99
CA ARG A 199 -4.09 23.54 -34.20
C ARG A 199 -4.52 23.74 -35.66
N ILE A 200 -4.00 22.92 -36.57
CA ILE A 200 -4.58 22.76 -37.92
C ILE A 200 -4.92 21.28 -38.12
N PRO A 201 -6.20 20.89 -38.23
CA PRO A 201 -6.60 19.52 -38.51
C PRO A 201 -6.69 19.29 -40.03
N THR A 202 -6.03 18.25 -40.54
CA THR A 202 -6.29 17.72 -41.89
C THR A 202 -6.56 16.21 -41.85
N PRO A 203 -7.45 15.67 -42.71
CA PRO A 203 -8.16 14.41 -42.47
C PRO A 203 -7.52 13.17 -43.10
N LEU A 204 -7.89 12.02 -42.53
CA LEU A 204 -7.99 10.66 -43.11
C LEU A 204 -7.21 10.37 -44.41
N ARG A 205 -6.23 9.45 -44.32
CA ARG A 205 -5.94 8.49 -45.39
C ARG A 205 -5.69 7.09 -44.84
N SER A 206 -6.63 6.22 -45.16
CA SER A 206 -6.46 4.78 -45.28
C SER A 206 -5.47 4.47 -46.41
N ARG A 207 -4.51 3.57 -46.16
CA ARG A 207 -3.98 2.62 -47.14
C ARG A 207 -3.15 1.56 -46.41
N GLY A 208 -3.58 0.31 -46.54
CA GLY A 208 -2.84 -0.84 -46.06
C GLY A 208 -1.63 -1.16 -46.92
N ASN A 209 -0.85 -2.13 -46.45
CA ASN A 209 -0.22 -3.09 -47.34
C ASN A 209 -0.04 -4.42 -46.59
N SER A 210 -0.70 -5.44 -47.13
CA SER A 210 -0.39 -6.84 -46.88
C SER A 210 0.81 -7.21 -47.75
N THR A 211 1.79 -7.89 -47.19
CA THR A 211 2.65 -8.81 -47.94
C THR A 211 2.78 -10.09 -47.13
N ALA A 212 2.19 -11.14 -47.68
CA ALA A 212 2.22 -12.50 -47.18
C ALA A 212 3.35 -13.30 -47.84
N SER A 213 3.55 -14.50 -47.27
CA SER A 213 4.45 -15.62 -47.61
C SER A 213 5.78 -15.57 -46.84
N ASP A 214 6.21 -16.62 -46.12
CA ASP A 214 6.06 -18.03 -46.47
C ASP A 214 5.85 -18.99 -45.28
N THR A 215 5.18 -20.10 -45.60
CA THR A 215 4.65 -21.14 -44.73
C THR A 215 5.73 -22.13 -44.25
N ARG A 216 5.72 -22.48 -42.95
CA ARG A 216 5.99 -23.86 -42.46
C ARG A 216 5.46 -24.05 -41.02
N PRO A 217 4.78 -25.17 -40.72
CA PRO A 217 4.13 -25.38 -39.43
C PRO A 217 5.15 -25.87 -38.41
N ALA A 218 5.44 -25.05 -37.39
CA ALA A 218 6.22 -25.47 -36.23
C ALA A 218 5.32 -25.51 -34.98
N GLN A 219 5.53 -26.57 -34.22
CA GLN A 219 4.84 -27.03 -33.01
C GLN A 219 4.54 -25.91 -31.97
N PRO A 220 3.47 -26.05 -31.15
CA PRO A 220 3.13 -25.05 -30.14
C PRO A 220 4.23 -24.97 -29.07
N SER A 221 5.03 -23.90 -29.13
CA SER A 221 6.09 -23.65 -28.18
C SER A 221 5.52 -22.95 -26.93
N PRO A 222 6.01 -23.25 -25.71
CA PRO A 222 5.55 -22.65 -24.45
C PRO A 222 5.79 -21.12 -24.36
N THR A 223 6.50 -20.55 -25.32
CA THR A 223 6.91 -19.14 -25.38
C THR A 223 5.75 -18.18 -25.62
N LEU A 224 4.74 -18.54 -26.43
CA LEU A 224 3.61 -17.64 -26.74
C LEU A 224 2.67 -17.42 -25.54
N GLN A 225 2.43 -18.48 -24.75
CA GLN A 225 1.64 -18.37 -23.53
C GLN A 225 2.32 -17.48 -22.50
N ASN A 226 3.64 -17.59 -22.35
CA ASN A 226 4.42 -16.73 -21.47
C ASN A 226 4.40 -15.26 -21.92
N THR A 227 4.47 -14.99 -23.23
CA THR A 227 4.38 -13.60 -23.74
C THR A 227 3.01 -12.97 -23.52
N LEU A 228 1.92 -13.73 -23.70
CA LEU A 228 0.56 -13.23 -23.48
C LEU A 228 0.27 -13.03 -21.98
N ALA A 229 0.74 -13.93 -21.13
CA ALA A 229 0.63 -13.80 -19.67
C ALA A 229 1.41 -12.57 -19.16
N GLU A 230 2.62 -12.34 -19.69
CA GLU A 230 3.42 -11.16 -19.37
C GLU A 230 2.77 -9.86 -19.86
N ALA A 231 2.18 -9.85 -21.06
CA ALA A 231 1.43 -8.70 -21.55
C ALA A 231 0.19 -8.40 -20.69
N ALA A 232 -0.57 -9.43 -20.31
CA ALA A 232 -1.72 -9.28 -19.42
C ALA A 232 -1.30 -8.76 -18.04
N ARG A 233 -0.17 -9.24 -17.50
CA ARG A 233 0.41 -8.77 -16.24
C ARG A 233 0.78 -7.28 -16.32
N ARG A 234 1.41 -6.83 -17.40
CA ARG A 234 1.76 -5.41 -17.58
C ARG A 234 0.52 -4.51 -17.63
N VAL A 235 -0.55 -4.96 -18.29
CA VAL A 235 -1.83 -4.22 -18.33
C VAL A 235 -2.45 -4.15 -16.94
N GLU A 236 -2.41 -5.23 -16.16
CA GLU A 236 -2.92 -5.25 -14.80
C GLU A 236 -2.13 -4.32 -13.87
N ILE A 237 -0.80 -4.35 -13.92
CA ILE A 237 0.07 -3.43 -13.16
C ILE A 237 -0.14 -1.97 -13.58
N ALA A 238 -0.37 -1.72 -14.88
CA ALA A 238 -0.70 -0.38 -15.35
C ALA A 238 -2.03 0.10 -14.78
N ASN A 239 -3.06 -0.75 -14.77
CA ASN A 239 -4.35 -0.42 -14.18
C ASN A 239 -4.25 -0.23 -12.65
N ASP A 240 -3.41 -1.02 -11.98
CA ASP A 240 -3.12 -0.89 -10.55
C ASP A 240 -2.60 0.52 -10.22
N ARG A 241 -1.64 1.03 -11.01
CA ARG A 241 -1.12 2.40 -10.88
C ARG A 241 -2.15 3.50 -11.11
N THR A 242 -3.18 3.25 -11.93
CA THR A 242 -4.26 4.23 -12.17
C THR A 242 -5.33 4.25 -11.08
N LEU A 243 -5.39 3.20 -10.25
CA LEU A 243 -6.43 3.04 -9.23
C LEU A 243 -5.90 3.19 -7.80
N ALA A 244 -4.63 2.88 -7.59
CA ALA A 244 -4.01 2.93 -6.29
C ALA A 244 -3.49 4.34 -5.96
N PRO A 245 -3.47 4.73 -4.67
CA PRO A 245 -2.93 6.02 -4.24
C PRO A 245 -1.51 6.28 -4.76
N GLN A 246 -1.32 7.41 -5.43
CA GLN A 246 -0.02 7.83 -5.98
C GLN A 246 0.53 9.05 -5.23
N MET A 247 1.81 9.00 -4.87
CA MET A 247 2.50 10.16 -4.27
C MET A 247 2.69 11.28 -5.30
N GLY A 248 3.04 10.93 -6.54
CA GLY A 248 3.21 11.88 -7.63
C GLY A 248 1.84 12.32 -8.14
N GLY A 249 1.66 13.62 -8.38
CA GLY A 249 0.50 14.09 -9.14
C GLY A 249 0.53 13.48 -10.54
N GLN A 250 -0.64 13.20 -11.14
CA GLN A 250 -0.69 12.82 -12.55
C GLN A 250 -0.15 13.98 -13.40
N THR A 251 1.13 13.97 -13.72
CA THR A 251 1.74 14.82 -14.75
C THR A 251 1.42 14.24 -16.12
N GLY A 252 0.13 14.08 -16.40
CA GLY A 252 -0.40 13.84 -17.74
C GLY A 252 -0.61 15.18 -18.42
N SER A 253 -0.04 15.35 -19.61
CA SER A 253 -0.26 16.53 -20.46
C SER A 253 -1.76 16.69 -20.75
N GLY A 254 -2.41 17.63 -20.06
CA GLY A 254 -3.83 17.99 -20.13
C GLY A 254 -4.05 19.24 -19.27
N PRO A 255 -4.92 20.17 -19.68
CA PRO A 255 -4.65 21.60 -19.59
C PRO A 255 -4.38 22.04 -18.16
N THR A 256 -3.38 22.91 -18.02
CA THR A 256 -3.21 23.82 -16.89
C THR A 256 -4.58 24.22 -16.35
N ILE A 257 -4.82 23.91 -15.09
CA ILE A 257 -5.91 24.52 -14.34
C ILE A 257 -5.57 26.01 -14.23
N THR A 258 -5.89 26.78 -15.28
CA THR A 258 -6.44 28.10 -15.07
C THR A 258 -7.77 27.86 -14.38
N GLN A 259 -7.74 27.84 -13.05
CA GLN A 259 -8.91 28.23 -12.28
C GLN A 259 -9.31 29.59 -12.82
N GLN A 260 -10.32 29.62 -13.68
CA GLN A 260 -11.07 30.83 -14.00
C GLN A 260 -11.91 31.15 -12.76
N GLN A 261 -11.22 31.47 -11.67
CA GLN A 261 -11.76 32.26 -10.60
C GLN A 261 -11.73 33.69 -11.10
N SER A 262 -12.91 34.28 -11.19
CA SER A 262 -13.11 35.73 -11.22
C SER A 262 -12.14 36.41 -10.25
N PRO A 263 -11.62 37.62 -10.57
CA PRO A 263 -10.60 38.27 -9.75
C PRO A 263 -11.23 38.79 -8.45
N THR A 264 -11.37 37.91 -7.47
CA THR A 264 -11.74 38.27 -6.09
C THR A 264 -10.87 37.47 -5.15
N SER A 265 -9.78 38.11 -4.70
CA SER A 265 -8.99 37.83 -3.50
C SER A 265 -8.30 36.47 -3.38
N SER A 266 -6.97 36.52 -3.24
CA SER A 266 -6.14 35.58 -2.52
C SER A 266 -6.77 35.16 -1.18
N SER A 267 -7.60 34.12 -1.16
CA SER A 267 -8.26 33.68 0.07
C SER A 267 -7.32 32.75 0.85
N SER A 268 -6.49 33.36 1.70
CA SER A 268 -5.94 32.68 2.86
C SER A 268 -7.05 31.88 3.56
N LEU A 269 -6.80 30.61 3.91
CA LEU A 269 -7.71 29.81 4.73
C LEU A 269 -8.24 30.65 5.89
N ASP A 270 -9.56 30.77 5.99
CA ASP A 270 -10.20 31.45 7.10
C ASP A 270 -9.65 30.93 8.44
N ALA A 271 -9.32 31.85 9.35
CA ALA A 271 -8.68 31.53 10.61
C ALA A 271 -9.52 30.55 11.45
N ALA A 272 -10.86 30.65 11.40
CA ALA A 272 -11.73 29.72 12.11
C ALA A 272 -11.69 28.32 11.51
N THR A 273 -11.66 28.21 10.19
CA THR A 273 -11.48 26.94 9.49
C THR A 273 -10.13 26.31 9.78
N ARG A 274 -9.04 27.09 9.74
CA ARG A 274 -7.70 26.61 10.09
C ARG A 274 -7.63 26.08 11.52
N ARG A 275 -8.28 26.75 12.48
CA ARG A 275 -8.36 26.30 13.88
C ARG A 275 -9.08 24.97 14.01
N ARG A 276 -10.25 24.82 13.37
CA ARG A 276 -11.00 23.54 13.37
C ARG A 276 -10.19 22.40 12.75
N ASN A 277 -9.48 22.67 11.65
CA ASN A 277 -8.63 21.68 11.00
C ASN A 277 -7.46 21.27 11.90
N MET A 278 -6.84 22.24 12.58
CA MET A 278 -5.79 21.98 13.57
C MET A 278 -6.31 21.10 14.72
N GLU A 279 -7.46 21.45 15.32
CA GLU A 279 -8.08 20.66 16.40
C GLU A 279 -8.42 19.23 15.94
N TYR A 280 -8.96 19.08 14.73
CA TYR A 280 -9.24 17.77 14.14
C TYR A 280 -7.94 16.96 13.95
N LEU A 281 -6.91 17.59 13.38
CA LEU A 281 -5.64 16.94 13.09
C LEU A 281 -4.95 16.49 14.37
N THR A 282 -4.85 17.37 15.38
CA THR A 282 -4.26 17.07 16.69
C THR A 282 -4.90 15.84 17.32
N ARG A 283 -6.24 15.79 17.39
CA ARG A 283 -6.94 14.62 17.93
C ARG A 283 -6.71 13.37 17.10
N THR A 284 -6.80 13.48 15.77
CA THR A 284 -6.71 12.33 14.86
C THR A 284 -5.32 11.72 14.84
N LEU A 285 -4.26 12.55 14.87
CA LEU A 285 -2.88 12.09 14.96
C LEU A 285 -2.60 11.43 16.32
N ALA A 286 -3.09 12.01 17.42
CA ALA A 286 -2.94 11.42 18.75
C ALA A 286 -3.63 10.04 18.85
N ASP A 287 -4.87 9.94 18.37
CA ASP A 287 -5.58 8.66 18.31
C ASP A 287 -4.85 7.67 17.38
N THR A 288 -4.36 8.12 16.22
CA THR A 288 -3.64 7.23 15.30
C THR A 288 -2.35 6.69 15.90
N LYS A 289 -1.58 7.54 16.60
CA LYS A 289 -0.35 7.13 17.29
C LYS A 289 -0.63 6.09 18.37
N ARG A 290 -1.72 6.28 19.13
CA ARG A 290 -2.18 5.28 20.12
C ARG A 290 -2.56 3.95 19.44
N PHE A 291 -3.36 3.99 18.38
CA PHE A 291 -3.73 2.79 17.62
C PHE A 291 -2.51 2.01 17.12
N ARG A 292 -1.50 2.71 16.60
CA ARG A 292 -0.27 2.07 16.11
C ARG A 292 0.53 1.40 17.22
N ALA A 293 0.67 2.07 18.37
CA ALA A 293 1.30 1.49 19.55
C ALA A 293 0.55 0.23 20.05
N GLU A 294 -0.78 0.28 20.10
CA GLU A 294 -1.62 -0.86 20.50
C GLU A 294 -1.59 -2.02 19.48
N ALA A 295 -1.25 -1.74 18.22
CA ALA A 295 -1.08 -2.73 17.15
C ALA A 295 0.33 -3.35 17.09
N ALA A 296 1.24 -2.94 17.99
CA ALA A 296 2.56 -3.54 18.11
C ALA A 296 2.48 -4.93 18.74
N HIS A 297 3.53 -5.74 18.56
CA HIS A 297 3.58 -7.08 19.13
C HIS A 297 3.47 -7.05 20.66
N ARG A 298 2.72 -8.01 21.22
CA ARG A 298 2.54 -8.21 22.66
C ARG A 298 3.23 -9.52 23.08
N PRO A 299 4.41 -9.47 23.73
CA PRO A 299 5.16 -10.66 24.12
C PRO A 299 4.37 -11.65 24.97
N GLU A 300 3.44 -11.17 25.79
CA GLU A 300 2.54 -11.99 26.58
C GLU A 300 1.73 -12.98 25.72
N HIS A 301 1.25 -12.55 24.55
CA HIS A 301 0.47 -13.40 23.65
C HIS A 301 1.35 -14.47 22.96
N THR A 302 2.61 -14.16 22.66
CA THR A 302 3.55 -15.17 22.18
C THR A 302 3.89 -16.18 23.27
N SER A 303 4.20 -15.70 24.49
CA SER A 303 4.55 -16.57 25.62
C SER A 303 3.42 -17.53 25.99
N ALA A 304 2.17 -17.09 25.83
CA ALA A 304 0.98 -17.89 26.06
C ALA A 304 0.59 -18.77 24.87
N ASN A 305 1.31 -18.74 23.73
CA ASN A 305 0.91 -19.35 22.47
C ASN A 305 -0.53 -18.96 22.06
N ALA A 306 -0.88 -17.69 22.22
CA ALA A 306 -2.21 -17.16 21.94
C ALA A 306 -2.32 -16.60 20.52
N TYR A 307 -1.23 -16.05 19.95
CA TYR A 307 -1.29 -15.53 18.58
C TYR A 307 -1.62 -16.64 17.57
N PRO A 308 -2.57 -16.41 16.65
CA PRO A 308 -2.89 -17.39 15.63
C PRO A 308 -1.73 -17.51 14.63
N PRO A 309 -1.66 -18.60 13.85
CA PRO A 309 -0.72 -18.70 12.75
C PRO A 309 -0.91 -17.56 11.73
N LEU A 310 0.17 -16.84 11.43
CA LEU A 310 0.17 -15.68 10.52
C LEU A 310 0.93 -15.98 9.22
N ALA A 311 0.40 -15.50 8.09
CA ALA A 311 1.04 -15.53 6.79
C ALA A 311 1.00 -14.15 6.11
N VAL A 312 1.96 -13.90 5.22
CA VAL A 312 2.08 -12.66 4.43
C VAL A 312 2.14 -12.96 2.95
N ILE A 313 1.41 -12.19 2.15
CA ILE A 313 1.50 -12.14 0.69
C ILE A 313 2.02 -10.76 0.32
N TYR A 314 3.13 -10.70 -0.41
CA TYR A 314 3.79 -9.43 -0.77
C TYR A 314 4.29 -9.42 -2.22
N GLY A 315 4.21 -8.26 -2.86
CA GLY A 315 4.85 -7.99 -4.15
C GLY A 315 6.27 -7.42 -3.98
N LYS A 316 7.14 -7.69 -4.96
CA LYS A 316 8.50 -7.13 -5.01
C LYS A 316 8.95 -6.65 -6.40
N ASP A 317 8.14 -6.92 -7.42
CA ASP A 317 8.51 -6.74 -8.82
C ASP A 317 7.98 -5.42 -9.41
N VAL A 318 7.17 -4.67 -8.66
CA VAL A 318 6.60 -3.39 -9.11
C VAL A 318 7.36 -2.24 -8.45
N PRO A 319 7.92 -1.30 -9.24
CA PRO A 319 8.54 -0.10 -8.69
C PRO A 319 7.56 0.66 -7.80
N THR A 320 7.94 0.87 -6.56
CA THR A 320 7.10 1.42 -5.50
C THR A 320 7.81 2.58 -4.82
N VAL A 321 7.08 3.67 -4.55
CA VAL A 321 7.67 4.89 -4.00
C VAL A 321 8.26 4.63 -2.61
N ALA A 322 9.52 5.01 -2.44
CA ALA A 322 10.27 4.84 -1.21
C ALA A 322 10.61 6.19 -0.55
N ALA A 323 10.77 7.26 -1.33
CA ALA A 323 11.04 8.61 -0.84
C ALA A 323 10.75 9.65 -1.93
N ALA A 324 10.81 10.93 -1.58
CA ALA A 324 10.81 12.07 -2.49
C ALA A 324 12.15 12.83 -2.38
N HIS A 325 12.78 13.08 -3.53
CA HIS A 325 13.97 13.90 -3.61
C HIS A 325 13.62 15.38 -3.58
N VAL A 326 14.25 16.11 -2.67
CA VAL A 326 14.11 17.57 -2.54
C VAL A 326 15.48 18.25 -2.62
N ALA A 327 15.51 19.53 -2.99
CA ALA A 327 16.76 20.29 -3.08
C ALA A 327 17.31 20.66 -1.69
N CYS A 328 16.41 21.02 -0.77
CA CYS A 328 16.70 21.37 0.62
C CYS A 328 15.42 21.20 1.46
N ARG A 329 15.51 21.44 2.77
CA ARG A 329 14.40 21.30 3.71
C ARG A 329 13.25 22.28 3.44
N GLU A 330 13.55 23.46 2.92
CA GLU A 330 12.55 24.49 2.60
C GLU A 330 11.68 24.08 1.40
N ALA A 331 12.24 23.34 0.46
CA ALA A 331 11.52 22.86 -0.73
C ALA A 331 10.36 21.90 -0.40
N ILE A 332 10.32 21.35 0.81
CA ILE A 332 9.24 20.45 1.26
C ILE A 332 7.87 21.18 1.28
N ALA A 333 7.87 22.48 1.52
CA ALA A 333 6.67 23.31 1.52
C ALA A 333 6.19 23.72 0.10
N CYS A 334 6.98 23.43 -0.95
CA CYS A 334 6.69 23.84 -2.33
C CYS A 334 5.77 22.87 -3.07
N ALA A 335 5.15 23.33 -4.15
CA ALA A 335 4.20 22.55 -4.94
C ALA A 335 4.84 21.36 -5.69
N ASP A 336 6.12 21.46 -6.03
CA ASP A 336 6.92 20.48 -6.80
C ASP A 336 7.58 19.40 -5.94
N VAL A 337 7.23 19.29 -4.66
CA VAL A 337 7.89 18.40 -3.69
C VAL A 337 7.86 16.91 -4.07
N TYR A 338 6.84 16.47 -4.82
CA TYR A 338 6.64 15.07 -5.22
C TYR A 338 6.97 14.81 -6.70
N ASP A 339 7.62 15.74 -7.39
CA ASP A 339 7.94 15.60 -8.82
C ASP A 339 9.10 14.63 -9.07
N ASN A 340 9.98 14.44 -8.10
CA ASN A 340 11.15 13.57 -8.20
C ASN A 340 11.11 12.48 -7.13
N LEU A 341 10.49 11.35 -7.46
CA LEU A 341 10.29 10.23 -6.54
C LEU A 341 11.40 9.18 -6.67
N VAL A 342 11.77 8.58 -5.54
CA VAL A 342 12.65 7.42 -5.47
C VAL A 342 11.81 6.16 -5.37
N PHE A 343 12.19 5.14 -6.13
CA PHE A 343 11.48 3.87 -6.18
C PHE A 343 12.35 2.72 -5.69
N GLN A 344 11.71 1.75 -5.03
CA GLN A 344 12.29 0.49 -4.62
C GLN A 344 11.31 -0.66 -4.92
N SER A 345 11.73 -1.90 -4.65
CA SER A 345 10.91 -3.09 -4.84
C SER A 345 9.65 -3.10 -3.96
N GLY A 346 8.49 -3.35 -4.57
CA GLY A 346 7.22 -3.50 -3.87
C GLY A 346 6.10 -3.99 -4.80
N ASP A 347 4.86 -3.65 -4.45
CA ASP A 347 3.65 -4.02 -5.19
C ASP A 347 2.99 -2.84 -5.94
N GLY A 348 3.67 -1.69 -6.01
CA GLY A 348 3.18 -0.46 -6.63
C GLY A 348 2.65 0.56 -5.62
N VAL A 349 2.38 0.12 -4.38
CA VAL A 349 1.86 0.96 -3.29
C VAL A 349 2.66 0.77 -2.02
N VAL A 350 2.94 -0.49 -1.67
CA VAL A 350 3.61 -0.91 -0.46
C VAL A 350 4.93 -1.56 -0.83
N LEU A 351 6.02 -1.04 -0.25
CA LEU A 351 7.34 -1.62 -0.40
C LEU A 351 7.35 -3.06 0.12
N ALA A 352 8.12 -3.94 -0.53
CA ALA A 352 8.20 -5.36 -0.16
C ALA A 352 8.61 -5.56 1.31
N ARG A 353 9.50 -4.70 1.82
CA ARG A 353 9.95 -4.69 3.22
C ARG A 353 8.84 -4.26 4.20
N GLU A 354 7.99 -3.32 3.78
CA GLU A 354 6.91 -2.77 4.61
C GLU A 354 5.67 -3.65 4.58
N ALA A 355 5.55 -4.56 3.62
CA ALA A 355 4.49 -5.57 3.55
C ALA A 355 4.73 -6.78 4.48
N GLN A 356 5.88 -6.85 5.15
CA GLN A 356 6.17 -7.90 6.14
C GLN A 356 5.48 -7.61 7.47
N LEU A 357 5.41 -8.61 8.37
CA LEU A 357 4.97 -8.37 9.74
C LEU A 357 6.01 -7.52 10.51
N PRO A 358 5.57 -6.66 11.45
CA PRO A 358 6.49 -5.86 12.24
C PRO A 358 7.27 -6.74 13.24
N PRO A 359 8.37 -6.22 13.79
CA PRO A 359 9.19 -6.94 14.77
C PRO A 359 8.35 -7.56 15.91
N GLY A 360 8.74 -8.78 16.31
CA GLY A 360 8.08 -9.56 17.37
C GLY A 360 7.02 -10.54 16.86
N TYR A 361 6.39 -10.29 15.71
CA TYR A 361 5.48 -11.27 15.10
C TYR A 361 6.21 -12.28 14.23
N ASP A 362 5.80 -13.54 14.32
CA ASP A 362 6.34 -14.63 13.51
C ASP A 362 5.41 -15.00 12.35
N VAL A 363 6.00 -15.19 11.18
CA VAL A 363 5.33 -15.79 10.02
C VAL A 363 5.49 -17.30 10.08
N VAL A 364 4.41 -18.04 9.92
CA VAL A 364 4.47 -19.51 9.93
C VAL A 364 5.34 -20.05 8.81
N ARG A 365 5.92 -21.23 9.00
CA ARG A 365 6.77 -21.88 7.99
C ARG A 365 6.00 -22.05 6.66
N GLY A 366 6.52 -21.45 5.60
CA GLY A 366 5.90 -21.43 4.27
C GLY A 366 4.80 -20.37 4.10
N GLY A 367 4.53 -19.55 5.12
CA GLY A 367 3.54 -18.48 5.11
C GLY A 367 4.05 -17.17 4.54
N ARG A 368 5.33 -17.05 4.19
CA ARG A 368 5.88 -15.88 3.49
C ARG A 368 5.82 -16.12 1.99
N VAL A 369 4.80 -15.55 1.33
CA VAL A 369 4.49 -15.82 -0.07
C VAL A 369 4.71 -14.58 -0.92
N ASN A 370 5.56 -14.70 -1.93
CA ASN A 370 5.71 -13.65 -2.94
C ASN A 370 4.67 -13.82 -4.05
N THR A 371 4.19 -12.69 -4.56
CA THR A 371 3.32 -12.58 -5.75
C THR A 371 3.93 -11.61 -6.75
N ASP A 372 3.52 -11.77 -7.99
CA ASP A 372 3.93 -11.00 -9.15
C ASP A 372 2.88 -9.92 -9.52
N ARG A 373 1.73 -9.92 -8.83
CA ARG A 373 0.60 -8.98 -8.98
C ARG A 373 0.86 -7.64 -8.29
N GLY A 374 0.18 -6.61 -8.81
CA GLY A 374 0.11 -5.30 -8.17
C GLY A 374 -0.79 -5.30 -6.92
N HIS A 375 -0.72 -4.22 -6.14
CA HIS A 375 -1.34 -4.08 -4.83
C HIS A 375 -2.85 -4.32 -4.82
N ILE A 376 -3.59 -3.71 -5.75
CA ILE A 376 -5.06 -3.80 -5.84
C ILE A 376 -5.48 -5.22 -6.24
N THR A 377 -4.66 -5.89 -7.05
CA THR A 377 -4.95 -7.21 -7.65
C THR A 377 -4.36 -8.39 -6.89
N ILE A 378 -3.72 -8.15 -5.74
CA ILE A 378 -2.93 -9.15 -5.02
C ILE A 378 -3.72 -10.41 -4.62
N LEU A 379 -5.00 -10.26 -4.27
CA LEU A 379 -5.88 -11.38 -3.93
C LEU A 379 -6.40 -12.13 -5.17
N GLY A 380 -6.18 -11.60 -6.37
CA GLY A 380 -6.42 -12.28 -7.65
C GLY A 380 -5.41 -13.39 -7.95
N ASP A 381 -4.26 -13.41 -7.27
CA ASP A 381 -3.28 -14.50 -7.30
C ASP A 381 -3.75 -15.67 -6.41
N LEU A 382 -4.63 -16.49 -6.97
CA LEU A 382 -5.24 -17.63 -6.25
C LEU A 382 -4.20 -18.67 -5.80
N GLU A 383 -3.07 -18.78 -6.51
CA GLU A 383 -1.98 -19.69 -6.13
C GLU A 383 -1.23 -19.16 -4.91
N ALA A 384 -0.91 -17.87 -4.88
CA ALA A 384 -0.31 -17.26 -3.69
C ALA A 384 -1.23 -17.33 -2.47
N VAL A 385 -2.52 -17.01 -2.65
CA VAL A 385 -3.52 -17.14 -1.58
C VAL A 385 -3.63 -18.58 -1.10
N GLY A 386 -3.68 -19.56 -2.01
CA GLY A 386 -3.73 -20.98 -1.66
C GLY A 386 -2.52 -21.46 -0.87
N ARG A 387 -1.30 -21.03 -1.24
CA ARG A 387 -0.08 -21.34 -0.48
C ARG A 387 -0.11 -20.74 0.94
N ALA A 388 -0.52 -19.48 1.07
CA ALA A 388 -0.62 -18.81 2.36
C ALA A 388 -1.65 -19.49 3.28
N LEU A 389 -2.84 -19.81 2.75
CA LEU A 389 -3.88 -20.54 3.48
C LEU A 389 -3.39 -21.91 3.96
N ARG A 390 -2.73 -22.68 3.08
CA ARG A 390 -2.17 -23.99 3.45
C ARG A 390 -1.16 -23.88 4.59
N ALA A 391 -0.29 -22.85 4.55
CA ALA A 391 0.71 -22.64 5.59
C ALA A 391 0.06 -22.31 6.94
N VAL A 392 -0.97 -21.45 6.95
CA VAL A 392 -1.72 -21.08 8.15
C VAL A 392 -2.44 -22.29 8.75
N VAL A 393 -3.16 -23.07 7.93
CA VAL A 393 -3.87 -24.29 8.39
C VAL A 393 -2.89 -25.28 8.99
N ARG A 394 -1.76 -25.56 8.30
CA ARG A 394 -0.71 -26.43 8.83
C ARG A 394 -0.10 -25.90 10.14
N GLY A 395 0.05 -24.58 10.26
CA GLY A 395 0.52 -23.95 11.49
C GLY A 395 -0.44 -24.20 12.64
N ARG A 396 -1.75 -24.10 12.38
CA ARG A 396 -2.81 -24.38 13.35
C ARG A 396 -2.81 -25.83 13.80
N GLU A 397 -2.74 -26.77 12.87
CA GLU A 397 -2.66 -28.22 13.12
C GLU A 397 -1.44 -28.61 13.98
N LYS A 398 -0.38 -27.81 13.93
CA LYS A 398 0.82 -27.97 14.77
C LYS A 398 0.73 -27.32 16.15
N GLY A 399 -0.43 -26.78 16.50
CA GLY A 399 -0.71 -26.20 17.80
C GLY A 399 -0.48 -24.70 17.94
N ILE A 400 -0.17 -23.97 16.86
CA ILE A 400 0.03 -22.51 16.94
C ILE A 400 -1.29 -21.81 17.29
N GLY A 401 -1.26 -20.97 18.32
CA GLY A 401 -2.42 -20.17 18.76
C GLY A 401 -3.46 -20.94 19.58
N LEU A 402 -3.12 -22.13 20.09
CA LEU A 402 -4.02 -22.98 20.91
C LEU A 402 -3.80 -22.85 22.41
N GLY A 403 -2.93 -21.94 22.84
CA GLY A 403 -2.49 -21.88 24.23
C GLY A 403 -1.41 -22.92 24.55
N LEU A 404 -0.89 -22.89 25.78
CA LEU A 404 0.13 -23.82 26.26
C LEU A 404 -0.37 -25.27 26.44
N GLY A 405 -1.69 -25.49 26.44
CA GLY A 405 -2.31 -26.81 26.60
C GLY A 405 -2.83 -27.45 25.30
N GLY A 406 -2.69 -26.78 24.15
CA GLY A 406 -3.10 -27.32 22.86
C GLY A 406 -2.08 -28.32 22.34
N VAL A 407 -2.37 -29.61 22.44
CA VAL A 407 -1.46 -30.68 21.99
C VAL A 407 -1.54 -30.83 20.47
N GLY A 408 -0.42 -30.57 19.79
CA GLY A 408 -0.04 -31.24 18.55
C GLY A 408 1.31 -31.92 18.80
N GLY A 409 1.38 -33.23 18.65
CA GLY A 409 2.45 -34.11 19.14
C GLY A 409 3.89 -33.78 18.73
N GLU A 410 4.80 -34.28 19.56
CA GLU A 410 6.25 -34.46 19.37
C GLU A 410 6.90 -33.69 18.21
N GLY A 411 7.64 -32.64 18.57
CA GLY A 411 8.57 -31.98 17.66
C GLY A 411 8.97 -30.59 18.14
N LYS A 412 9.84 -30.53 19.15
CA LYS A 412 10.71 -29.35 19.34
C LYS A 412 11.56 -29.20 18.08
N GLU A 413 11.08 -28.48 17.07
CA GLU A 413 11.92 -28.04 15.95
C GLU A 413 11.32 -26.83 15.21
N GLY A 414 12.00 -25.68 15.37
CA GLY A 414 12.05 -24.65 14.34
C GLY A 414 11.08 -23.47 14.45
N VAL A 415 11.01 -22.80 15.60
CA VAL A 415 10.83 -21.33 15.57
C VAL A 415 12.18 -20.76 15.14
N LEU A 416 12.24 -20.18 13.93
CA LEU A 416 13.39 -19.40 13.51
C LEU A 416 13.40 -18.14 14.36
N THR A 417 14.11 -18.17 15.49
CA THR A 417 14.55 -16.96 16.16
C THR A 417 15.48 -16.23 15.21
N SER A 418 15.17 -14.96 14.94
CA SER A 418 16.03 -14.05 14.20
C SER A 418 17.32 -13.81 15.00
N ALA A 419 18.34 -14.60 14.71
CA ALA A 419 19.69 -14.33 15.16
C ALA A 419 20.64 -14.29 13.95
N SER A 420 21.48 -13.25 13.97
CA SER A 420 22.56 -12.89 13.05
C SER A 420 22.13 -12.27 11.71
N GLY A 421 22.60 -11.04 11.52
CA GLY A 421 22.24 -10.18 10.41
C GLY A 421 22.85 -10.65 9.11
N GLU A 422 22.00 -10.72 8.08
CA GLU A 422 22.46 -10.44 6.74
C GLU A 422 22.60 -8.92 6.63
N SER A 423 23.85 -8.46 6.72
CA SER A 423 24.24 -7.14 6.30
C SER A 423 23.81 -6.93 4.85
N PHE A 424 22.97 -5.94 4.61
CA PHE A 424 22.86 -5.34 3.28
C PHE A 424 24.27 -4.93 2.82
N PRO A 425 24.66 -5.15 1.55
CA PRO A 425 25.94 -4.66 1.07
C PRO A 425 25.97 -3.14 1.23
N SER A 426 26.89 -2.66 2.07
CA SER A 426 27.25 -1.26 2.13
C SER A 426 27.81 -0.85 0.77
N PHE A 427 27.11 0.05 0.08
CA PHE A 427 27.69 0.73 -1.07
C PHE A 427 28.75 1.70 -0.54
N SER A 428 30.01 1.26 -0.52
CA SER A 428 31.14 2.18 -0.37
C SER A 428 31.26 2.99 -1.66
N LEU A 429 31.06 4.30 -1.57
CA LEU A 429 31.47 5.24 -2.61
C LEU A 429 32.99 5.22 -2.70
N SER A 430 33.53 4.46 -3.63
CA SER A 430 34.95 4.52 -4.01
C SER A 430 35.16 5.82 -4.78
N SER A 431 35.82 6.80 -4.16
CA SER A 431 36.33 7.98 -4.86
C SER A 431 37.39 7.55 -5.88
N PRO A 432 37.39 8.08 -7.12
CA PRO A 432 38.48 7.81 -8.06
C PRO A 432 39.74 8.55 -7.61
N SER A 433 40.83 7.81 -7.41
CA SER A 433 42.17 8.35 -7.27
C SER A 433 42.60 9.03 -8.57
N LEU A 434 42.87 10.33 -8.52
CA LEU A 434 43.52 11.10 -9.59
C LEU A 434 44.99 10.64 -9.70
N SER A 435 45.29 9.80 -10.69
CA SER A 435 46.66 9.58 -11.18
C SER A 435 47.00 10.61 -12.24
N SER A 436 48.06 11.38 -11.99
CA SER A 436 48.66 12.37 -12.89
C SER A 436 49.13 11.74 -14.22
N PRO A 437 49.00 12.42 -15.37
CA PRO A 437 49.59 11.94 -16.62
C PRO A 437 51.05 12.40 -16.73
N THR A 438 51.92 11.42 -16.94
CA THR A 438 53.31 11.59 -17.38
C THR A 438 53.33 12.07 -18.82
N GLN A 439 54.29 12.96 -19.12
CA GLN A 439 54.68 13.45 -20.43
C GLN A 439 54.87 12.32 -21.45
N PHE A 440 54.31 12.47 -22.64
CA PHE A 440 55.04 12.59 -23.92
C PHE A 440 54.10 13.13 -25.01
#